data_AF-A0A6B0Z2P3-F1
#
_entry.id   AF-A0A6B0Z2P3-F1
#
_cell.length_a   1.000
_cell.length_b   1.000
_cell.length_c   1.000
_cell.angle_alpha   90.00
_cell.angle_beta   90.00
_cell.angle_gamma   90.00
#
_symmetry.space_group_name_H-M   'P 1'
#
loop_
_entity.id
_entity.type
_entity.pdbx_description
1 polymer ?
#
loop_
_entity_poly.entity_id
_entity_poly.type
_entity_poly.pdbx_seq_one_letter_code
_entity_poly.pdbx_strand_id
1 'polypeptide(L)' 'ADQCELYDLNNDPHEMTNLYDDPKQRDRILDMTARIRIWQAATGDEVDLPRV' A
#
# COMPACT_ATOMS: atom_id res chain seq x y z
N ALA A 1 -15.72 2.89 1.88
CA ALA A 1 -14.39 2.97 1.26
C ALA A 1 -13.65 1.75 1.75
N ASP A 2 -13.13 0.93 0.84
CA ASP A 2 -12.36 -0.24 1.25
C ASP A 2 -11.05 0.24 1.88
N GLN A 3 -10.66 -0.43 2.96
CA GLN A 3 -9.42 -0.19 3.65
C GLN A 3 -8.27 -0.65 2.75
N CYS A 4 -7.19 0.12 2.70
CA CYS A 4 -5.96 -0.32 2.05
C CYS A 4 -5.38 -1.54 2.77
N GLU A 5 -4.55 -2.31 2.07
CA GLU A 5 -3.99 -3.56 2.60
C GLU A 5 -2.48 -3.62 2.42
N LEU A 6 -1.79 -4.22 3.39
CA LEU A 6 -0.36 -4.48 3.34
C LEU A 6 -0.07 -5.88 3.86
N TYR A 7 0.54 -6.72 3.01
CA TYR A 7 0.93 -8.09 3.36
C TYR A 7 2.45 -8.27 3.28
N ASP A 8 2.99 -9.07 4.19
CA ASP A 8 4.39 -9.51 4.14
C ASP A 8 4.47 -10.91 3.51
N LEU A 9 4.66 -10.96 2.20
CA LEU A 9 4.69 -12.21 1.44
C LEU A 9 5.82 -13.18 1.84
N ASN A 10 6.86 -12.71 2.55
CA ASN A 10 7.94 -13.60 2.99
C ASN A 10 7.50 -14.47 4.17
N ASN A 11 6.69 -13.90 5.06
CA ASN A 11 6.22 -14.56 6.28
C ASN A 11 4.75 -14.99 6.19
N ASP A 12 3.99 -14.39 5.28
CA ASP A 12 2.57 -14.62 5.00
C ASP A 12 2.33 -14.75 3.48
N PRO A 13 2.79 -15.85 2.86
CA PRO A 13 2.68 -16.05 1.41
C PRO A 13 1.24 -16.22 0.91
N HIS A 14 0.28 -16.35 1.83
CA HIS A 14 -1.13 -16.48 1.52
C HIS A 14 -1.92 -15.21 1.84
N GLU A 15 -1.27 -14.11 2.25
CA GLU A 15 -1.92 -12.81 2.48
C GLU A 15 -3.08 -12.89 3.49
N MET A 16 -2.92 -13.69 4.54
CA MET A 16 -3.95 -13.92 5.55
C MET A 16 -3.97 -12.84 6.63
N THR A 17 -2.89 -12.06 6.76
CA THR A 17 -2.69 -11.07 7.81
C THR A 17 -2.44 -9.69 7.22
N ASN A 18 -3.49 -8.87 7.17
CA ASN A 18 -3.35 -7.47 6.76
C ASN A 18 -2.66 -6.65 7.86
N LEU A 19 -1.51 -6.06 7.54
CA LEU A 19 -0.66 -5.27 8.42
C LEU A 19 -0.90 -3.75 8.28
N TYR A 20 -1.89 -3.31 7.50
CA TYR A 20 -2.08 -1.90 7.17
C TYR A 20 -2.26 -1.01 8.41
N ASP A 21 -2.98 -1.48 9.43
CA ASP A 21 -3.19 -0.73 10.66
C ASP A 21 -2.06 -0.88 11.69
N ASP A 22 -1.06 -1.73 11.45
CA ASP A 22 0.07 -1.89 12.37
C ASP A 22 0.91 -0.59 12.38
N PRO A 23 1.01 0.11 13.51
CA PRO A 23 1.80 1.34 13.60
C PRO A 23 3.26 1.17 13.19
N LYS A 24 3.82 -0.05 13.29
CA LYS A 24 5.19 -0.37 12.87
C LYS A 24 5.38 -0.30 11.36
N GLN A 25 4.30 -0.39 10.57
CA GLN A 25 4.35 -0.39 9.11
C GLN A 25 4.11 0.98 8.48
N ARG A 26 3.87 2.04 9.25
CA ARG A 26 3.54 3.39 8.73
C ARG A 26 4.54 3.91 7.70
N ASP A 27 5.83 3.84 8.02
CA ASP A 27 6.88 4.33 7.11
C ASP A 27 6.91 3.51 5.81
N ARG A 28 6.67 2.20 5.91
CA ARG A 28 6.61 1.30 4.76
C ARG A 28 5.39 1.60 3.89
N ILE A 29 4.23 1.84 4.49
CA ILE A 29 3.00 2.23 3.80
C ILE A 29 3.23 3.52 3.02
N LEU A 30 3.78 4.56 3.67
CA LEU A 30 4.07 5.84 3.02
C LEU A 30 5.02 5.70 1.82
N ASP A 31 6.11 4.94 1.97
CA ASP A 31 7.06 4.66 0.87
C ASP A 31 6.37 3.98 -0.32
N MET A 32 5.61 2.92 -0.06
CA MET A 32 4.93 2.17 -1.12
C MET A 32 3.84 3.00 -1.80
N THR A 33 3.05 3.75 -1.03
CA THR A 33 2.05 4.68 -1.59
C THR A 33 2.72 5.72 -2.49
N ALA A 34 3.86 6.28 -2.09
CA ALA A 34 4.62 7.24 -2.91
C ALA A 34 5.09 6.61 -4.23
N ARG A 35 5.58 5.36 -4.18
CA ARG A 35 6.02 4.62 -5.38
C ARG A 35 4.87 4.36 -6.35
N ILE A 36 3.68 4.01 -5.84
CA ILE A 36 2.48 3.86 -6.68
C ILE A 36 2.13 5.20 -7.33
N ARG A 37 2.09 6.31 -6.57
CA ARG A 37 1.79 7.65 -7.12
C ARG A 37 2.78 8.07 -8.21
N ILE A 38 4.07 7.80 -8.03
CA ILE A 38 5.09 8.08 -9.04
C ILE A 38 4.83 7.27 -10.31
N TRP A 39 4.49 5.98 -10.16
CA TRP A 39 4.18 5.13 -11.30
C TRP A 39 2.91 5.59 -12.03
N GLN A 40 1.84 5.95 -11.31
CA GLN A 40 0.63 6.49 -11.90
C GLN A 40 0.91 7.74 -12.73
N ALA A 41 1.69 8.69 -12.20
CA ALA A 41 2.07 9.89 -12.93
C ALA A 41 2.90 9.57 -14.18
N ALA A 42 3.80 8.58 -14.11
CA ALA A 42 4.63 8.17 -15.24
C ALA A 42 3.85 7.47 -16.35
N THR A 43 2.73 6.81 -16.04
CA THR A 43 1.89 6.10 -17.01
C THR A 43 0.67 6.90 -17.47
N GLY A 44 0.44 8.09 -16.90
CA GLY A 44 -0.74 8.91 -17.17
C GLY A 44 -2.01 8.34 -16.55
N ASP A 45 -1.89 7.56 -15.47
CA ASP A 45 -3.03 7.11 -14.68
C ASP A 45 -3.51 8.23 -13.76
N GLU A 46 -4.76 8.65 -13.97
CA GLU A 46 -5.42 9.73 -13.24
C GLU A 46 -6.32 9.22 -12.08
N VAL A 47 -6.34 7.89 -11.83
CA VAL A 47 -7.16 7.32 -10.75
C VAL A 47 -6.62 7.73 -9.39
N ASP A 48 -7.48 8.32 -8.56
CA ASP A 48 -7.14 8.69 -7.20
C ASP A 48 -6.98 7.47 -6.28
N LEU A 49 -5.85 7.39 -5.59
CA LEU A 49 -5.68 6.42 -4.51
C LEU A 49 -6.51 6.82 -3.28
N PRO A 50 -7.02 5.82 -2.51
CA PRO A 50 -7.60 6.06 -1.20
C PRO A 50 -6.63 6.82 -0.29
N ARG A 51 -7.19 7.63 0.62
CA ARG A 51 -6.38 8.39 1.57
C ARG A 51 -5.81 7.45 2.64
N VAL A 52 -4.50 7.58 2.87
CA VAL A 52 -3.76 6.98 4.00
C VAL A 52 -4.12 7.64 5.32
#